data_AF-A0A087T6C1-F1
#
_entry.id   AF-A0A087T6C1-F1
#
_cell.length_a   1.000
_cell.length_b   1.000
_cell.length_c   1.000
_cell.angle_alpha   90.00
_cell.angle_beta   90.00
_cell.angle_gamma   90.00
#
_symmetry.space_group_name_H-M   'P 1'
#
loop_
_entity.id
_entity.type
_entity.pdbx_description
1 polymer ?
#
loop_
_entity_poly.entity_id
_entity_poly.type
_entity_poly.pdbx_seq_one_letter_code
_entity_poly.pdbx_strand_id
1 'polypeptide(L)'
;MSLFVLSSKDGWVNIMYTGLDAVGVDQQPIENYNEWRLLYFISFLLLVAFFVLNMFVGVVVENFHRCREQQEREEKARRAAKRAKKMDKKRRRMREPPYYINYSKPRLFTHNIITSKYFDLAIAAVIGLNVVTM
;
A
#
# COMPACT_ATOMS: atom_id res chain seq x y z
N MET A 1 35.21 4.42 21.58
CA MET A 1 35.14 5.40 20.45
C MET A 1 35.66 4.83 19.14
N SER A 2 36.81 4.15 19.11
CA SER A 2 37.45 3.65 17.88
C SER A 2 36.58 2.72 17.04
N LEU A 3 35.81 1.81 17.66
CA LEU A 3 34.89 0.90 16.95
C LEU A 3 33.73 1.63 16.26
N PHE A 4 33.26 2.74 16.84
CA PHE A 4 32.22 3.57 16.23
C PHE A 4 32.75 4.29 14.98
N VAL A 5 33.96 4.85 15.06
CA VAL A 5 34.66 5.49 13.93
C VAL A 5 34.99 4.48 12.82
N LEU A 6 35.38 3.26 13.19
CA LEU A 6 35.50 2.14 12.25
C LEU A 6 34.17 1.84 11.55
N SER A 7 33.06 1.81 12.29
CA SER A 7 31.73 1.54 11.72
C SER A 7 31.21 2.64 10.80
N SER A 8 31.57 3.90 11.06
CA SER A 8 31.18 5.05 10.23
C SER A 8 31.98 5.15 8.91
N LYS A 9 32.99 4.31 8.73
CA LYS A 9 33.94 4.34 7.58
C LYS A 9 34.67 5.67 7.41
N ASP A 10 34.73 6.48 8.45
CA ASP A 10 35.47 7.75 8.43
C ASP A 10 36.74 7.59 9.26
N GLY A 11 37.91 7.90 8.70
CA GLY A 11 39.20 7.73 9.38
C GLY A 11 39.59 6.28 9.75
N TRP A 12 38.82 5.27 9.34
CA TRP A 12 39.07 3.85 9.68
C TRP A 12 40.43 3.35 9.17
N VAL A 13 40.88 3.87 8.03
CA VAL A 13 42.17 3.55 7.41
C VAL A 13 43.33 3.97 8.32
N ASN A 14 43.26 5.16 8.94
CA ASN A 14 44.31 5.63 9.86
C ASN A 14 44.38 4.76 11.11
N ILE A 15 43.22 4.36 11.66
CA ILE A 15 43.14 3.46 12.82
C ILE A 15 43.69 2.07 12.47
N MET A 16 43.40 1.58 11.27
CA MET A 16 43.90 0.31 10.76
C MET A 16 45.43 0.33 10.62
N TYR A 17 46.01 1.37 10.01
CA TYR A 17 47.47 1.51 9.89
C TYR A 17 48.14 1.57 11.27
N THR A 18 47.61 2.40 12.19
CA THR A 18 48.13 2.44 13.57
C THR A 18 48.02 1.08 14.27
N GLY A 19 46.97 0.31 13.99
CA GLY A 19 46.80 -1.05 14.50
C GLY A 19 47.75 -2.07 13.88
N LEU A 20 48.12 -1.90 12.61
CA LEU A 20 49.06 -2.76 11.88
C LEU A 20 50.50 -2.58 12.39
N ASP A 21 50.87 -1.33 12.65
CA ASP A 21 52.21 -0.90 13.03
C ASP A 21 52.50 -1.04 14.54
N ALA A 22 51.49 -1.36 15.35
CA ALA A 22 51.62 -1.46 16.80
C ALA A 22 52.47 -2.67 17.22
N VAL A 23 53.58 -2.45 17.93
CA VAL A 23 54.53 -3.52 18.30
C VAL A 23 54.25 -4.06 19.70
N GLY A 24 54.36 -3.19 20.71
CA GLY A 24 54.20 -3.52 22.13
C GLY A 24 53.97 -2.27 22.96
N VAL A 25 53.73 -2.44 24.27
CA VAL A 25 53.53 -1.33 25.20
C VAL A 25 54.84 -0.52 25.31
N ASP A 26 54.75 0.80 25.26
CA ASP A 26 55.87 1.75 25.32
C ASP A 26 56.92 1.60 24.20
N GLN A 27 56.56 0.97 23.08
CA GLN A 27 57.41 0.88 21.89
C GLN A 27 56.88 1.74 20.74
N GLN A 28 57.79 2.36 20.00
CA GLN A 28 57.44 3.12 18.80
C GLN A 28 56.87 2.18 17.71
N PRO A 29 55.85 2.60 16.94
CA PRO A 29 55.31 1.80 15.85
C PRO A 29 56.39 1.52 14.80
N ILE A 30 56.34 0.32 14.22
CA ILE A 30 57.19 -0.08 13.09
C ILE A 30 56.27 -0.41 11.94
N GLU A 31 56.51 0.22 10.78
CA GLU A 31 55.69 0.00 9.58
C GLU A 31 55.62 -1.49 9.21
N ASN A 32 54.39 -1.98 8.99
CA ASN A 32 54.10 -3.36 8.59
C ASN A 32 54.61 -4.45 9.55
N TYR A 33 54.68 -4.16 10.86
CA TYR A 33 55.14 -5.15 11.85
C TYR A 33 54.32 -6.45 11.86
N ASN A 34 52.98 -6.36 11.71
CA ASN A 34 52.14 -7.54 11.77
C ASN A 34 50.92 -7.44 10.86
N GLU A 35 51.14 -7.76 9.58
CA GLU A 35 50.17 -7.64 8.48
C GLU A 35 48.92 -8.50 8.70
N TRP A 36 49.01 -9.61 9.44
CA TRP A 36 47.90 -10.52 9.73
C TRP A 36 46.73 -9.84 10.47
N ARG A 37 46.99 -8.76 11.22
CA ARG A 37 45.94 -7.97 11.89
C ARG A 37 44.99 -7.30 10.90
N LEU A 38 45.37 -7.15 9.65
CA LEU A 38 44.49 -6.65 8.59
C LEU A 38 43.23 -7.51 8.45
N LEU A 39 43.35 -8.83 8.53
CA LEU A 39 42.22 -9.75 8.42
C LEU A 39 41.17 -9.52 9.52
N TYR A 40 41.59 -9.14 10.72
CA TYR A 40 40.68 -8.78 11.80
C TYR A 40 39.88 -7.52 11.46
N PHE A 41 40.54 -6.45 10.99
CA PHE A 41 39.85 -5.21 10.62
C PHE A 41 38.89 -5.40 9.45
N ILE A 42 39.30 -6.11 8.40
CA ILE A 42 38.47 -6.35 7.21
C ILE A 42 37.26 -7.23 7.54
N SER A 43 37.46 -8.33 8.28
CA SER A 43 36.36 -9.21 8.68
C SER A 43 35.36 -8.51 9.60
N PHE A 44 35.85 -7.71 10.57
CA PHE A 44 34.99 -6.91 11.43
C PHE A 44 34.17 -5.88 10.65
N LEU A 45 34.81 -5.14 9.73
CA LEU A 45 34.14 -4.16 8.86
C LEU A 45 33.04 -4.80 8.00
N LEU A 46 33.34 -5.95 7.39
CA LEU A 46 32.35 -6.67 6.56
C LEU A 46 31.16 -7.16 7.38
N LEU A 47 31.41 -7.74 8.56
CA LEU A 47 30.35 -8.26 9.43
C LEU A 47 29.42 -7.13 9.90
N VAL A 48 29.99 -6.04 10.43
CA VAL A 48 29.22 -4.89 10.91
C VAL A 48 28.47 -4.21 9.76
N ALA A 49 29.13 -4.01 8.61
CA ALA A 49 28.48 -3.40 7.45
C ALA A 49 27.31 -4.26 6.93
N PHE A 50 27.50 -5.58 6.85
CA PHE A 50 26.45 -6.50 6.42
C PHE A 50 25.27 -6.52 7.40
N PHE A 51 25.55 -6.55 8.71
CA PHE A 51 24.51 -6.52 9.73
C PHE A 51 23.69 -5.22 9.69
N VAL A 52 24.35 -4.06 9.60
CA VAL A 52 23.68 -2.76 9.51
C VAL A 52 22.84 -2.65 8.24
N LEU A 53 23.36 -3.11 7.10
CA LEU A 53 22.60 -3.16 5.83
C LEU A 53 21.35 -4.03 5.97
N ASN A 54 21.49 -5.24 6.50
CA ASN A 54 20.36 -6.15 6.64
C ASN A 54 19.33 -5.64 7.65
N MET A 55 19.76 -5.01 8.74
CA MET A 55 18.87 -4.36 9.70
C MET A 55 18.12 -3.20 9.05
N PHE A 56 18.80 -2.37 8.25
CA PHE A 56 18.19 -1.25 7.54
C PHE A 56 17.15 -1.74 6.52
N VAL A 57 17.51 -2.70 5.67
CA VAL A 57 16.60 -3.31 4.71
C VAL A 57 15.40 -3.93 5.44
N GLY A 58 15.63 -4.63 6.55
CA GLY A 58 14.57 -5.21 7.38
C GLY A 58 13.55 -4.16 7.87
N VAL A 59 14.03 -3.06 8.45
CA VAL A 59 13.17 -1.97 8.94
C VAL A 59 12.42 -1.27 7.81
N VAL A 60 13.08 -1.02 6.68
CA VAL A 60 12.47 -0.38 5.51
C VAL A 60 11.37 -1.26 4.93
N VAL A 61 11.67 -2.55 4.72
CA VAL A 61 10.71 -3.54 4.20
C VAL A 61 9.53 -3.71 5.15
N GLU A 62 9.77 -3.80 6.47
CA GLU A 62 8.69 -3.87 7.45
C GLU A 62 7.76 -2.65 7.40
N ASN A 63 8.33 -1.45 7.29
CA ASN A 63 7.54 -0.22 7.14
C ASN A 63 6.72 -0.21 5.84
N PHE A 64 7.28 -0.69 4.73
CA PHE A 64 6.53 -0.83 3.48
C PHE A 64 5.37 -1.83 3.62
N HIS A 65 5.59 -2.96 4.27
CA HIS A 65 4.52 -3.93 4.54
C HIS A 65 3.42 -3.33 5.43
N ARG A 66 3.78 -2.64 6.51
CA ARG A 66 2.81 -1.95 7.39
C ARG A 66 1.99 -0.90 6.63
N CYS A 67 2.65 -0.07 5.81
CA CYS A 67 1.97 0.94 5.01
C CYS A 67 1.00 0.31 3.99
N ARG A 68 1.43 -0.75 3.31
CA ARG A 68 0.59 -1.49 2.35
C ARG A 68 -0.64 -2.09 3.03
N GLU A 69 -0.49 -2.73 4.19
CA GLU A 69 -1.62 -3.26 4.94
C GLU A 69 -2.58 -2.18 5.40
N GLN A 70 -2.07 -1.05 5.89
CA GLN A 70 -2.90 0.06 6.32
C GLN A 70 -3.71 0.63 5.16
N GLN A 71 -3.09 0.86 4.00
CA GLN A 71 -3.77 1.31 2.80
C GLN A 71 -4.88 0.34 2.37
N GLU A 72 -4.61 -0.98 2.39
CA GLU A 72 -5.61 -1.97 2.01
C GLU A 72 -6.80 -1.99 2.97
N ARG A 73 -6.55 -1.87 4.29
CA ARG A 73 -7.59 -1.77 5.32
C ARG A 73 -8.43 -0.51 5.15
N GLU A 74 -7.80 0.64 4.94
CA GLU A 74 -8.48 1.92 4.70
C GLU A 74 -9.32 1.88 3.43
N GLU A 75 -8.81 1.29 2.35
CA GLU A 75 -9.54 1.16 1.11
C GLU A 75 -10.75 0.23 1.27
N LYS A 76 -10.57 -0.92 1.93
CA LYS A 76 -11.67 -1.85 2.27
C LYS A 76 -12.73 -1.16 3.12
N ALA A 77 -12.33 -0.42 4.15
CA ALA A 77 -13.24 0.35 5.00
C ALA A 77 -14.00 1.43 4.21
N ARG A 78 -13.31 2.17 3.34
CA ARG A 78 -13.93 3.18 2.46
C ARG A 78 -14.93 2.56 1.49
N ARG A 79 -14.60 1.41 0.89
CA ARG A 79 -15.50 0.65 0.00
C ARG A 79 -16.72 0.14 0.77
N ALA A 80 -16.54 -0.42 1.98
CA ALA A 80 -17.62 -0.87 2.84
C ALA A 80 -18.55 0.28 3.27
N ALA A 81 -17.99 1.42 3.69
CA ALA A 81 -18.75 2.61 4.05
C ALA A 81 -19.55 3.17 2.87
N LYS A 82 -18.96 3.23 1.67
CA LYS A 82 -19.69 3.61 0.44
C LYS A 82 -20.84 2.66 0.15
N ARG A 83 -20.65 1.34 0.31
CA ARG A 83 -21.72 0.33 0.12
C ARG A 83 -22.82 0.48 1.16
N ALA A 84 -22.47 0.67 2.43
CA ALA A 84 -23.42 0.91 3.51
C ALA A 84 -24.26 2.17 3.26
N LYS A 85 -23.64 3.30 2.85
CA LYS A 85 -24.35 4.53 2.49
C LYS A 85 -25.31 4.33 1.31
N LYS A 86 -24.91 3.58 0.28
CA LYS A 86 -25.79 3.25 -0.86
C LYS A 86 -26.97 2.39 -0.44
N MET A 87 -26.73 1.39 0.41
CA MET A 87 -27.77 0.52 0.98
C MET A 87 -28.77 1.32 1.81
N ASP A 88 -28.30 2.21 2.68
CA ASP A 88 -29.17 3.08 3.49
C ASP A 88 -30.00 4.02 2.61
N LYS A 89 -29.39 4.67 1.61
CA LYS A 89 -30.11 5.52 0.65
C LYS A 89 -31.18 4.73 -0.12
N LYS A 90 -30.88 3.50 -0.55
CA LYS A 90 -31.84 2.61 -1.21
C LYS A 90 -32.98 2.22 -0.28
N ARG A 91 -32.69 1.91 0.99
CA ARG A 91 -33.69 1.61 2.03
C ARG A 91 -34.61 2.80 2.30
N ARG A 92 -34.08 4.02 2.39
CA ARG A 92 -34.88 5.25 2.56
C ARG A 92 -35.84 5.47 1.40
N ARG A 93 -35.36 5.34 0.15
CA ARG A 93 -36.22 5.46 -1.05
C ARG A 93 -37.32 4.40 -1.12
N MET A 94 -37.07 3.18 -0.66
CA MET A 94 -38.11 2.13 -0.60
C MET A 94 -39.16 2.38 0.49
N ARG A 95 -38.87 3.22 1.50
CA ARG A 95 -39.86 3.59 2.53
C ARG A 95 -40.80 4.68 2.08
N GLU A 96 -40.44 5.46 1.06
CA GLU A 96 -41.34 6.46 0.49
C GLU A 96 -42.46 5.72 -0.24
N PRO A 97 -43.74 5.99 0.11
CA PRO A 97 -44.85 5.35 -0.57
C PRO A 97 -44.80 5.72 -2.06
N PRO A 98 -45.21 4.81 -2.97
CA PRO A 98 -45.19 5.10 -4.39
C PRO A 98 -46.00 6.36 -4.70
N TYR A 99 -45.46 7.25 -5.53
CA TYR A 99 -46.06 8.56 -5.85
C TYR A 99 -47.52 8.48 -6.33
N TYR A 100 -47.89 7.37 -6.98
CA TYR A 100 -49.23 7.15 -7.52
C TYR A 100 -50.29 6.70 -6.49
N ILE A 101 -49.93 6.57 -5.20
CA ILE A 101 -50.84 6.07 -4.16
C ILE A 101 -52.10 6.95 -3.96
N ASN A 102 -51.97 8.26 -4.16
CA ASN A 102 -53.04 9.25 -3.99
C ASN A 102 -53.76 9.58 -5.31
N TYR A 103 -53.73 8.69 -6.31
CA TYR A 103 -54.33 8.96 -7.62
C TYR A 103 -55.85 8.71 -7.61
N SER A 104 -56.59 9.53 -8.36
CA SER A 104 -58.01 9.26 -8.64
C SER A 104 -58.15 7.97 -9.47
N LYS A 105 -59.25 7.23 -9.28
CA LYS A 105 -59.51 5.95 -9.96
C LYS A 105 -59.26 5.96 -11.49
N PRO A 106 -59.74 6.96 -12.27
CA PRO A 106 -59.46 6.99 -13.70
C PRO A 106 -57.98 7.25 -14.01
N ARG A 107 -57.30 8.11 -13.25
CA ARG A 107 -55.86 8.40 -13.42
C ARG A 107 -54.99 7.18 -13.10
N LEU A 108 -55.39 6.37 -12.11
CA LEU A 108 -54.69 5.15 -11.73
C LEU A 108 -54.81 4.06 -12.82
N PHE A 109 -55.97 3.97 -13.49
CA PHE A 109 -56.17 3.02 -14.58
C PHE A 109 -55.24 3.29 -15.76
N THR A 110 -55.18 4.55 -16.23
CA THR A 110 -54.24 4.96 -17.29
C THR A 110 -52.79 4.73 -16.86
N HIS A 111 -52.45 5.02 -15.60
CA HIS A 111 -51.12 4.76 -15.07
C HIS A 111 -50.75 3.28 -15.09
N ASN A 112 -51.65 2.38 -14.71
CA ASN A 112 -51.40 0.93 -14.72
C ASN A 112 -51.23 0.37 -16.14
N ILE A 113 -51.95 0.90 -17.12
CA ILE A 113 -51.80 0.50 -18.53
C ILE A 113 -50.41 0.90 -19.04
N ILE A 114 -50.02 2.17 -18.85
CA ILE A 114 -48.75 2.70 -19.36
C ILE A 114 -47.55 2.08 -18.64
N THR A 115 -47.67 1.80 -17.34
CA THR A 115 -46.58 1.20 -16.54
C THR A 115 -46.45 -0.32 -16.74
N SER A 116 -47.30 -0.92 -17.57
CA SER A 116 -47.28 -2.37 -17.81
C SER A 116 -46.14 -2.76 -18.77
N LYS A 117 -45.50 -3.90 -18.49
CA LYS A 117 -44.43 -4.44 -19.35
C LYS A 117 -44.89 -4.74 -20.78
N TYR A 118 -46.18 -5.04 -20.97
CA TYR A 118 -46.75 -5.34 -22.28
C TYR A 118 -46.84 -4.10 -23.17
N PHE A 119 -47.07 -2.92 -22.58
CA PHE A 119 -47.10 -1.66 -23.30
C PHE A 119 -45.71 -1.28 -23.82
N ASP A 120 -44.67 -1.41 -22.99
CA ASP A 120 -43.29 -1.20 -23.41
C ASP A 120 -42.87 -2.16 -24.53
N LEU A 121 -43.27 -3.44 -24.43
CA LEU A 121 -43.02 -4.43 -25.47
C LEU A 121 -43.74 -4.08 -26.78
N ALA A 122 -44.97 -3.56 -26.71
CA ALA A 122 -45.72 -3.12 -27.89
C ALA A 122 -45.05 -1.92 -28.58
N ILE A 123 -44.57 -0.93 -27.81
CA ILE A 123 -43.82 0.21 -28.37
C ILE A 123 -42.53 -0.28 -29.02
N ALA A 124 -41.77 -1.16 -28.36
CA ALA A 124 -40.56 -1.73 -28.91
C ALA A 124 -40.81 -2.52 -30.20
N ALA A 125 -41.92 -3.27 -30.26
CA ALA A 125 -42.34 -3.99 -31.46
C ALA A 125 -42.73 -3.05 -32.61
N VAL A 126 -43.43 -1.95 -32.34
CA VAL A 126 -43.79 -0.95 -33.36
C VAL A 126 -42.56 -0.23 -33.91
N ILE A 127 -41.60 0.14 -33.04
CA ILE A 127 -40.32 0.73 -33.47
C ILE A 127 -39.54 -0.28 -34.31
N GLY A 128 -39.45 -1.53 -33.86
CA GLY A 128 -38.78 -2.60 -34.61
C GLY A 128 -39.42 -2.86 -35.97
N LEU A 129 -40.77 -2.87 -36.04
CA LEU A 129 -41.51 -3.04 -37.28
C LEU A 129 -41.24 -1.88 -38.25
N ASN A 130 -41.26 -0.64 -37.75
CA ASN A 130 -40.99 0.56 -38.55
C ASN A 130 -39.57 0.54 -39.15
N VAL A 131 -38.58 0.07 -38.38
CA VAL A 131 -37.18 -0.09 -38.86
C VAL A 131 -37.07 -1.13 -39.97
N VAL A 132 -37.88 -2.19 -39.93
CA VAL A 132 -37.85 -3.27 -40.97
C VAL A 132 -38.60 -2.86 -42.24
N THR A 133 -39.59 -1.97 -42.13
CA THR A 133 -40.39 -1.50 -43.28
C THR A 133 -39.75 -0.36 -44.09
N MET A 134 -38.70 0.27 -43.57
CA MET A 134 -37.84 1.23 -44.29
C MET A 134 -36.72 0.49 -45.02
#